data_AF-A0A2A5D2R4-F1
#
_entry.id   AF-A0A2A5D2R4-F1
#
_cell.length_a   1.000
_cell.length_b   1.000
_cell.length_c   1.000
_cell.angle_alpha   90.00
_cell.angle_beta   90.00
_cell.angle_gamma   90.00
#
_symmetry.space_group_name_H-M   'P 1'
#
loop_
_entity.id
_entity.type
_entity.pdbx_description
1 polymer ?
#
loop_
_entity_poly.entity_id
_entity_poly.type
_entity_poly.pdbx_seq_one_letter_code
_entity_poly.pdbx_strand_id
1 'polypeptide(L)'
;MLISAPIDRGFIFLTKWISGFIFLTIMEGLIIIPFFKFLMIDFPSQPWIAIGTTLLINCAIMAIASLVSGIAMRARLSEVLLPILLFPLVSPVIIAATKISGSIMVGDPYSFWKIWLLIILTVIVIFGLVGYTLFDFITEE
;
A
#
# COMPACT_ATOMS: atom_id res chain seq x y z
N MET A 1 -6.12 -6.45 -26.70
CA MET A 1 -4.93 -7.24 -27.10
C MET A 1 -4.03 -7.69 -25.93
N LEU A 2 -4.51 -7.67 -24.66
CA LEU A 2 -3.87 -8.39 -23.54
C LEU A 2 -4.63 -9.67 -23.12
N ILE A 3 -5.81 -9.91 -23.71
CA ILE A 3 -6.69 -11.05 -23.40
C ILE A 3 -6.20 -12.35 -24.09
N SER A 4 -5.30 -12.23 -25.06
CA SER A 4 -4.77 -13.33 -25.88
C SER A 4 -3.32 -13.72 -25.56
N ALA A 5 -2.69 -13.09 -24.55
CA ALA A 5 -1.38 -13.51 -24.07
C ALA A 5 -1.55 -14.63 -23.02
N PRO A 6 -0.76 -15.73 -23.07
CA PRO A 6 -0.87 -16.85 -22.13
C PRO A 6 -0.16 -16.49 -20.81
N ILE A 7 -0.57 -15.38 -20.20
CA ILE A 7 -0.03 -14.89 -18.93
C ILE A 7 -1.16 -15.01 -17.91
N ASP A 8 -0.89 -15.82 -16.89
CA ASP A 8 -1.71 -15.94 -15.70
C ASP A 8 -1.89 -14.55 -15.06
N ARG A 9 -3.14 -14.18 -14.76
CA ARG A 9 -3.46 -12.79 -14.45
C ARG A 9 -3.07 -12.47 -13.00
N GLY A 10 -2.80 -13.48 -12.17
CA GLY A 10 -2.09 -13.31 -10.90
C GLY A 10 -0.72 -12.65 -11.09
N PHE A 11 0.01 -12.94 -12.17
CA PHE A 11 1.27 -12.24 -12.48
C PHE A 11 1.08 -10.79 -12.93
N ILE A 12 -0.05 -10.47 -13.56
CA ILE A 12 -0.39 -9.08 -13.91
C ILE A 12 -0.60 -8.27 -12.63
N PHE A 13 -1.34 -8.83 -11.65
CA PHE A 13 -1.47 -8.22 -10.33
C PHE A 13 -0.12 -8.03 -9.66
N LEU A 14 0.70 -9.09 -9.60
CA LEU A 14 1.99 -9.07 -8.90
C LEU A 14 2.94 -8.01 -9.50
N THR A 15 2.96 -7.90 -10.83
CA THR A 15 3.75 -6.88 -11.54
C THR A 15 3.26 -5.47 -11.20
N LYS A 16 1.95 -5.26 -11.16
CA LYS A 16 1.37 -3.96 -10.81
C LYS A 16 1.64 -3.59 -9.35
N TRP A 17 1.58 -4.56 -8.46
CA TRP A 17 1.89 -4.39 -7.05
C TRP A 17 3.36 -3.99 -6.85
N ILE A 18 4.29 -4.74 -7.44
CA ILE A 18 5.72 -4.48 -7.34
C ILE A 18 6.11 -3.15 -8.00
N SER A 19 5.62 -2.89 -9.22
CA SER A 19 5.95 -1.64 -9.94
C SER A 19 5.45 -0.41 -9.19
N GLY A 20 4.23 -0.43 -8.68
CA GLY A 20 3.71 0.68 -7.89
C GLY A 20 4.38 0.81 -6.53
N PHE A 21 4.77 -0.30 -5.89
CA PHE A 21 5.58 -0.25 -4.66
C PHE A 21 6.94 0.43 -4.88
N ILE A 22 7.64 0.08 -5.97
CA ILE A 22 8.90 0.72 -6.34
C ILE A 22 8.67 2.21 -6.63
N PHE A 23 7.63 2.54 -7.41
CA PHE A 23 7.30 3.92 -7.73
C PHE A 23 7.00 4.75 -6.47
N LEU A 24 6.14 4.27 -5.58
CA LEU A 24 5.85 4.96 -4.32
C LEU A 24 7.09 5.13 -3.45
N THR A 25 7.93 4.11 -3.33
CA THR A 25 9.14 4.17 -2.53
C THR A 25 10.13 5.21 -3.06
N ILE A 26 10.30 5.29 -4.39
CA ILE A 26 11.15 6.31 -5.02
C ILE A 26 10.58 7.71 -4.75
N MET A 27 9.27 7.89 -5.00
CA MET A 27 8.61 9.18 -4.81
C MET A 27 8.69 9.64 -3.35
N GLU A 28 8.47 8.74 -2.41
CA GLU A 28 8.59 9.02 -0.99
C GLU A 28 10.03 9.38 -0.60
N GLY A 29 11.03 8.63 -1.09
CA GLY A 29 12.44 8.96 -0.87
C GLY A 29 12.84 10.35 -1.38
N LEU A 30 12.24 10.80 -2.49
CA LEU A 30 12.46 12.16 -3.01
C LEU A 30 11.78 13.23 -2.16
N ILE A 31 10.60 12.93 -1.58
CA ILE A 31 9.78 13.90 -0.83
C ILE A 31 10.19 13.98 0.65
N ILE A 32 10.75 12.91 1.22
CA ILE A 32 10.99 12.83 2.67
C ILE A 32 12.00 13.88 3.16
N ILE A 33 13.09 14.10 2.43
CA ILE A 33 14.11 15.11 2.80
C ILE A 33 13.54 16.53 2.80
N PRO A 34 12.89 17.02 1.72
CA PRO A 34 12.27 18.34 1.75
C PRO A 34 11.14 18.42 2.78
N PHE A 35 10.37 17.34 3.01
CA PHE A 35 9.32 17.31 4.03
C PHE A 35 9.87 17.65 5.42
N PHE A 36 10.87 16.91 5.92
CA PHE A 36 11.45 17.18 7.25
C PHE A 36 12.10 18.57 7.31
N LYS A 37 12.81 18.96 6.24
CA LYS A 37 13.53 20.25 6.20
C LYS A 37 12.61 21.46 6.16
N PHE A 38 11.55 21.42 5.34
CA PHE A 38 10.62 22.55 5.22
C PHE A 38 9.67 22.69 6.40
N LEU A 39 9.27 21.58 7.02
CA LEU A 39 8.41 21.61 8.20
C LEU A 39 9.18 21.86 9.50
N MET A 40 10.52 21.96 9.44
CA MET A 40 11.38 22.12 10.62
C MET A 40 11.16 21.00 11.66
N ILE A 41 11.00 19.76 11.19
CA ILE A 41 10.81 18.58 12.03
C ILE A 41 12.13 17.82 12.10
N ASP A 42 12.48 17.34 13.29
CA ASP A 42 13.65 16.49 13.49
C ASP A 42 13.45 15.10 12.88
N PHE A 43 14.54 14.50 12.41
CA PHE A 43 14.51 13.11 11.95
C PHE A 43 14.21 12.14 13.11
N PRO A 44 13.57 11.00 12.82
CA PRO A 44 13.33 9.97 13.83
C PRO A 44 14.64 9.52 14.47
N SER A 45 14.61 9.30 15.79
CA SER A 45 15.73 8.75 16.55
C SER A 45 16.16 7.36 16.04
N GLN A 46 15.23 6.60 15.48
CA GLN A 46 15.44 5.27 14.90
C GLN A 46 15.07 5.26 13.41
N PRO A 47 15.93 5.80 12.53
CA PRO A 47 15.60 5.97 11.11
C PRO A 47 15.39 4.64 10.38
N TRP A 48 16.10 3.58 10.79
CA TRP A 48 15.94 2.24 10.20
C TRP A 48 14.55 1.65 10.42
N ILE A 49 13.97 1.87 11.61
CA ILE A 49 12.62 1.42 11.93
C ILE A 49 11.59 2.26 11.17
N ALA A 50 11.80 3.58 11.07
CA ALA A 50 10.98 4.45 10.23
C ALA A 50 10.94 3.94 8.78
N ILE A 51 12.11 3.73 8.16
CA ILE A 51 12.21 3.22 6.78
C ILE A 51 11.52 1.85 6.65
N GLY A 52 11.80 0.91 7.57
CA GLY A 52 11.21 -0.43 7.51
C GLY A 52 9.69 -0.43 7.58
N THR A 53 9.11 0.36 8.49
CA THR A 53 7.66 0.47 8.63
C THR A 53 7.01 1.19 7.46
N THR A 54 7.65 2.24 6.95
CA THR A 54 7.23 2.95 5.73
C THR A 54 7.14 2.01 4.53
N LEU A 55 8.16 1.17 4.30
CA LEU A 55 8.14 0.20 3.19
C LEU A 55 6.99 -0.80 3.32
N LEU A 56 6.70 -1.28 4.55
CA LEU A 56 5.55 -2.15 4.79
C LEU A 56 4.22 -1.44 4.50
N ILE A 57 4.09 -0.17 4.89
CA ILE A 57 2.91 0.64 4.62
C ILE A 57 2.72 0.82 3.11
N ASN A 58 3.77 1.16 2.36
CA ASN A 58 3.72 1.27 0.90
C ASN A 58 3.28 -0.05 0.25
N CYS A 59 3.81 -1.16 0.75
CA CYS A 59 3.43 -2.49 0.28
C CYS A 59 1.93 -2.75 0.49
N ALA A 60 1.38 -2.42 1.67
CA ALA A 60 -0.03 -2.57 1.99
C ALA A 60 -0.93 -1.69 1.11
N ILE A 61 -0.58 -0.41 0.96
CA ILE A 61 -1.32 0.54 0.10
C ILE A 61 -1.35 0.03 -1.34
N MET A 62 -0.20 -0.43 -1.85
CA MET A 62 -0.12 -0.90 -3.23
C MET A 62 -0.83 -2.22 -3.48
N ALA A 63 -0.95 -3.10 -2.48
CA ALA A 63 -1.74 -4.32 -2.60
C ALA A 63 -3.21 -3.97 -2.85
N ILE A 64 -3.76 -3.07 -2.05
CA ILE A 64 -5.15 -2.59 -2.19
C ILE A 64 -5.34 -1.85 -3.51
N ALA A 65 -4.45 -0.90 -3.83
CA ALA A 65 -4.55 -0.08 -5.03
C ALA A 65 -4.48 -0.92 -6.32
N SER A 66 -3.61 -1.93 -6.35
CA SER A 66 -3.46 -2.82 -7.50
C SER A 66 -4.72 -3.67 -7.72
N LEU A 67 -5.30 -4.20 -6.64
CA LEU A 67 -6.51 -5.00 -6.68
C LEU A 67 -7.71 -4.17 -7.14
N VAL A 68 -7.96 -3.01 -6.50
CA VAL A 68 -9.10 -2.16 -6.85
C VAL A 68 -8.98 -1.59 -8.26
N SER A 69 -7.76 -1.28 -8.71
CA SER A 69 -7.55 -0.85 -10.09
C SER A 69 -7.86 -1.96 -11.11
N GLY A 70 -7.62 -3.22 -10.77
CA GLY A 70 -8.05 -4.36 -11.58
C GLY A 70 -9.57 -4.45 -11.71
N ILE A 71 -10.29 -4.29 -10.59
CA ILE A 71 -11.77 -4.27 -10.57
C ILE A 71 -12.32 -3.09 -11.38
N ALA A 72 -11.77 -1.89 -11.18
CA ALA A 72 -12.25 -0.67 -11.79
C ALA A 72 -12.13 -0.68 -13.32
N MET A 73 -11.10 -1.31 -13.90
CA MET A 73 -10.91 -1.36 -15.36
C MET A 73 -12.11 -1.97 -16.12
N ARG A 74 -12.97 -2.75 -15.47
CA ARG A 74 -14.12 -3.43 -16.10
C ARG A 74 -15.46 -2.81 -15.76
N ALA A 75 -15.53 -1.92 -14.79
CA ALA A 75 -16.82 -1.41 -14.33
C ALA A 75 -17.33 -0.25 -15.20
N ARG A 76 -18.63 -0.26 -15.53
CA ARG A 76 -19.30 0.80 -16.32
C ARG A 76 -19.25 2.19 -15.66
N LEU A 77 -18.92 2.24 -14.36
CA LEU A 77 -18.71 3.46 -13.56
C LEU A 77 -17.36 3.41 -12.81
N SER A 78 -16.30 3.02 -13.51
CA SER A 78 -14.93 2.85 -12.98
C SER A 78 -14.43 4.05 -12.17
N GLU A 79 -14.75 5.27 -12.62
CA GLU A 79 -14.34 6.53 -11.98
C GLU A 79 -15.01 6.78 -10.63
N VAL A 80 -16.21 6.23 -10.40
CA VAL A 80 -16.96 6.37 -9.15
C VAL A 80 -16.70 5.19 -8.21
N LEU A 81 -16.56 3.98 -8.77
CA LEU A 81 -16.26 2.76 -8.03
C LEU A 81 -14.88 2.79 -7.39
N LEU A 82 -13.89 3.34 -8.08
CA LEU A 82 -12.52 3.36 -7.60
C LEU A 82 -12.38 4.13 -6.28
N PRO A 83 -12.89 5.37 -6.13
CA PRO A 83 -12.89 6.07 -4.84
C PRO A 83 -13.77 5.39 -3.78
N ILE A 84 -14.96 4.91 -4.14
CA ILE A 84 -15.90 4.26 -3.21
C ILE A 84 -15.32 2.99 -2.60
N LEU A 85 -14.53 2.22 -3.36
CA LEU A 85 -13.89 1.01 -2.87
C LEU A 85 -12.53 1.31 -2.22
N LEU A 86 -11.71 2.18 -2.82
CA LEU A 86 -10.39 2.50 -2.27
C LEU A 86 -10.48 3.12 -0.89
N PHE A 87 -11.38 4.10 -0.71
CA PHE A 87 -11.46 4.85 0.54
C PHE A 87 -11.65 3.96 1.78
N PRO A 88 -12.69 3.09 1.86
CA PRO A 88 -12.89 2.24 3.03
C PRO A 88 -11.76 1.24 3.23
N LEU A 89 -11.19 0.70 2.15
CA LEU A 89 -10.11 -0.31 2.24
C LEU A 89 -8.77 0.29 2.65
N VAL A 90 -8.44 1.48 2.15
CA VAL A 90 -7.19 2.20 2.47
C VAL A 90 -7.27 2.90 3.83
N SER A 91 -8.47 3.30 4.29
CA SER A 91 -8.65 3.98 5.57
C SER A 91 -7.97 3.29 6.78
N PRO A 92 -8.10 1.96 7.04
CA PRO A 92 -7.39 1.32 8.16
C PRO A 92 -5.87 1.36 8.01
N VAL A 93 -5.36 1.32 6.77
CA VAL A 93 -3.92 1.41 6.49
C VAL A 93 -3.39 2.80 6.81
N ILE A 94 -4.13 3.86 6.44
CA ILE A 94 -3.75 5.25 6.76
C ILE A 94 -3.80 5.51 8.27
N ILE A 95 -4.81 4.98 8.97
CA ILE A 95 -4.89 5.08 10.43
C ILE A 95 -3.70 4.36 11.07
N ALA A 96 -3.37 3.15 10.64
CA ALA A 96 -2.20 2.43 11.13
C ALA A 96 -0.89 3.17 10.83
N ALA A 97 -0.73 3.69 9.61
CA ALA A 97 0.45 4.43 9.19
C ALA A 97 0.69 5.68 10.04
N THR A 98 -0.36 6.48 10.29
CA THR A 98 -0.28 7.69 11.12
C THR A 98 0.07 7.37 12.58
N LYS A 99 -0.45 6.26 13.12
CA LYS A 99 -0.12 5.81 14.49
C LYS A 99 1.30 5.31 14.60
N ILE A 100 1.78 4.54 13.62
CA ILE A 100 3.15 4.04 13.58
C ILE A 100 4.13 5.20 13.43
N SER A 101 3.92 6.08 12.45
CA SER A 101 4.82 7.22 12.22
C SER A 101 4.86 8.16 13.42
N GLY A 102 3.71 8.49 14.02
CA GLY A 102 3.65 9.32 15.23
C GLY A 102 4.43 8.72 16.40
N SER A 103 4.24 7.44 16.70
CA SER A 103 4.98 6.76 17.77
C SER A 103 6.48 6.68 17.50
N ILE A 104 6.90 6.48 16.25
CA ILE A 104 8.32 6.46 15.88
C ILE A 104 8.95 7.86 16.00
N MET A 105 8.22 8.93 15.65
CA MET A 105 8.69 10.32 15.81
C MET A 105 8.95 10.67 17.27
N VAL A 106 8.07 10.23 18.18
CA VAL A 106 8.19 10.51 19.62
C VAL A 106 9.14 9.52 20.33
N GLY A 107 9.52 8.43 19.67
CA GLY A 107 10.41 7.40 20.21
C GLY A 107 9.71 6.43 21.17
N ASP A 108 8.41 6.19 20.97
CA ASP A 108 7.65 5.25 21.78
C ASP A 108 8.16 3.80 21.62
N PRO A 109 8.12 2.99 22.70
CA PRO A 109 8.43 1.57 22.61
C PRO A 109 7.51 0.83 21.62
N TYR A 110 8.04 -0.23 20.99
CA TYR A 110 7.31 -1.07 20.02
C TYR A 110 5.94 -1.56 20.51
N SER A 111 5.79 -1.80 21.82
CA SER A 111 4.53 -2.24 22.42
C SER A 111 3.35 -1.29 22.14
N PHE A 112 3.60 0.01 22.02
CA PHE A 112 2.56 1.02 21.81
C PHE A 112 1.99 1.01 20.39
N TRP A 113 2.78 0.59 19.41
CA TRP A 113 2.39 0.62 18.00
C TRP A 113 2.38 -0.76 17.31
N LYS A 114 2.67 -1.83 18.06
CA LYS A 114 2.62 -3.23 17.59
C LYS A 114 1.31 -3.59 16.89
N ILE A 115 0.17 -3.22 17.46
CA ILE A 115 -1.14 -3.59 16.89
C ILE A 115 -1.35 -2.97 15.50
N TRP A 116 -0.88 -1.75 15.29
CA TRP A 116 -0.96 -1.05 14.01
C TRP A 116 -0.08 -1.72 12.96
N LEU A 117 1.12 -2.17 13.34
CA LEU A 117 1.98 -2.94 12.44
C LEU A 117 1.33 -4.28 12.07
N LEU A 118 0.66 -4.96 13.01
CA LEU A 118 -0.08 -6.20 12.72
C LEU A 118 -1.23 -5.96 11.74
N ILE A 119 -1.92 -4.83 11.83
CA ILE A 119 -2.95 -4.44 10.85
C ILE A 119 -2.32 -4.31 9.45
N ILE A 120 -1.19 -3.62 9.32
CA ILE A 120 -0.46 -3.49 8.04
C ILE A 120 -0.08 -4.86 7.48
N LEU A 121 0.51 -5.75 8.29
CA LEU A 121 0.87 -7.09 7.84
C LEU A 121 -0.34 -7.92 7.42
N THR A 122 -1.45 -7.81 8.16
CA THR A 122 -2.70 -8.50 7.82
C THR A 122 -3.23 -8.04 6.48
N VAL A 123 -3.19 -6.73 6.20
CA VAL A 123 -3.59 -6.17 4.91
C VAL A 123 -2.70 -6.70 3.78
N ILE A 124 -1.37 -6.70 3.95
CA ILE A 124 -0.44 -7.23 2.95
C ILE A 124 -0.77 -8.69 2.61
N VAL A 125 -0.96 -9.52 3.64
CA VAL A 125 -1.24 -10.95 3.44
C VAL A 125 -2.60 -11.15 2.78
N ILE A 126 -3.67 -10.53 3.29
CA ILE A 126 -5.02 -10.73 2.76
C ILE A 126 -5.13 -10.20 1.33
N PHE A 127 -4.77 -8.94 1.08
CA PHE A 127 -4.91 -8.34 -0.25
C PHE A 127 -3.88 -8.87 -1.24
N GLY A 128 -2.70 -9.29 -0.77
CA GLY A 128 -1.71 -9.98 -1.59
C GLY A 128 -2.20 -11.36 -2.05
N LEU A 129 -2.75 -12.16 -1.12
CA LEU A 129 -3.29 -13.49 -1.46
C LEU A 129 -4.54 -13.37 -2.34
N VAL A 130 -5.52 -12.57 -1.95
CA VAL A 130 -6.73 -12.32 -2.74
C VAL A 130 -6.35 -11.78 -4.12
N GLY A 131 -5.45 -10.80 -4.16
CA GLY A 131 -4.98 -10.19 -5.40
C GLY A 131 -4.18 -11.15 -6.28
N TYR A 132 -3.53 -12.18 -5.73
CA TYR A 132 -2.83 -13.19 -6.54
C TYR A 132 -3.79 -14.29 -7.01
N THR A 133 -4.63 -14.83 -6.13
CA THR A 133 -5.45 -16.03 -6.43
C THR A 133 -6.80 -15.71 -7.07
N LEU A 134 -7.39 -14.55 -6.76
CA LEU A 134 -8.71 -14.18 -7.25
C LEU A 134 -8.63 -13.20 -8.43
N PHE A 135 -7.43 -12.78 -8.85
CA PHE A 135 -7.30 -11.86 -9.98
C PHE A 135 -7.82 -12.47 -11.28
N ASP A 136 -7.56 -13.75 -11.50
CA ASP A 136 -8.08 -14.48 -12.66
C ASP A 136 -9.60 -14.35 -12.70
N PHE A 137 -10.30 -14.67 -11.61
CA PHE A 137 -11.76 -14.54 -11.50
C PHE A 137 -12.28 -13.10 -11.61
N ILE A 138 -11.59 -12.12 -11.02
CA ILE A 138 -11.97 -10.69 -11.12
C ILE A 138 -11.88 -10.19 -12.57
N THR A 139 -10.99 -10.80 -13.36
CA THR A 139 -10.73 -10.38 -14.74
C THR A 139 -11.35 -11.32 -15.77
N GLU A 140 -11.97 -12.44 -15.38
CA GLU A 140 -12.56 -13.42 -16.29
C GLU A 140 -14.05 -13.17 -16.43
N GLU A 141 -14.37 -12.30 -17.39
CA GLU A 141 -15.56 -12.27 -18.26
C GLU A 141 -15.26 -11.32 -19.44
#